data_AF-A0A928STN5-F1
#
_entry.id   AF-A0A928STN5-F1
#
_cell.length_a   1.000
_cell.length_b   1.000
_cell.length_c   1.000
_cell.angle_alpha   90.00
_cell.angle_beta   90.00
_cell.angle_gamma   90.00
#
_symmetry.space_group_name_H-M   'P 1'
#
loop_
_entity.id
_entity.type
_entity.pdbx_description
1 polymer ?
#
loop_
_entity_poly.entity_id
_entity_poly.type
_entity_poly.pdbx_seq_one_letter_code
_entity_poly.pdbx_strand_id
1 'polypeptide(L)'
;MSEVPPGRRAQPATTGAVGESALPSAVAAGVDPRVIAAWCEWLDAMATDAEAALAAAMAYKSLDANARDLWLSALEHDSERLRVPRIAVYAPLLAVESEPARRARIAAAIGSLEEAVTPGTPMRALSGVSSDGSRIATIVSPLYLDFVQVLACGYRPGVGFDWVRHDPIVQSEAAPRPGDELFGVRLEGAGLSLLVDELALVVLAHRRSGREYPEALLMFADLFEPEYSVGPAAPSS
;
A
#
# COMPACT_ATOMS: atom_id res chain seq x y z
N MET A 1 -81.28 17.21 -7.49
CA MET A 1 -81.23 15.74 -7.61
C MET A 1 -80.12 15.42 -8.59
N SER A 2 -79.01 14.92 -8.04
CA SER A 2 -77.80 14.49 -8.75
C SER A 2 -77.97 13.06 -9.23
N GLU A 3 -77.48 12.74 -10.43
CA GLU A 3 -77.02 11.39 -10.75
C GLU A 3 -75.71 11.47 -11.55
N VAL A 4 -74.72 10.75 -11.02
CA VAL A 4 -73.33 10.60 -11.45
C VAL A 4 -73.20 9.22 -12.10
N PRO A 5 -72.54 9.04 -13.25
CA PRO A 5 -72.23 7.71 -13.75
C PRO A 5 -70.85 7.22 -13.23
N PRO A 6 -70.66 5.90 -13.08
CA PRO A 6 -69.69 5.32 -12.16
C PRO A 6 -68.36 4.87 -12.80
N GLY A 7 -67.34 4.78 -11.94
CA GLY A 7 -66.53 3.56 -11.84
C GLY A 7 -65.31 3.41 -12.75
N ARG A 8 -64.22 4.12 -12.40
CA ARG A 8 -62.86 3.87 -12.90
C ARG A 8 -62.40 2.47 -12.47
N ARG A 9 -62.07 1.60 -13.43
CA ARG A 9 -61.47 0.28 -13.18
C ARG A 9 -60.16 0.43 -12.39
N ALA A 10 -60.07 -0.26 -11.27
CA ALA A 10 -58.83 -0.50 -10.54
C ALA A 10 -57.95 -1.47 -11.34
N GLN A 11 -56.68 -1.11 -11.54
CA GLN A 11 -55.61 -2.02 -11.92
C GLN A 11 -54.73 -2.30 -10.70
N PRO A 12 -54.16 -3.52 -10.62
CA PRO A 12 -53.65 -4.09 -9.39
C PRO A 12 -52.29 -3.52 -8.97
N ALA A 13 -52.09 -3.47 -7.66
CA ALA A 13 -50.78 -3.32 -7.04
C ALA A 13 -49.86 -4.43 -7.56
N THR A 14 -48.73 -4.04 -8.15
CA THR A 14 -47.62 -4.95 -8.38
C THR A 14 -46.52 -4.60 -7.40
N THR A 15 -46.32 -5.56 -6.52
CA THR A 15 -45.34 -5.72 -5.46
C THR A 15 -43.93 -5.32 -5.88
N GLY A 16 -43.20 -4.70 -4.96
CA GLY A 16 -41.82 -4.30 -5.15
C GLY A 16 -40.92 -5.45 -5.58
N ALA A 17 -40.13 -5.19 -6.62
CA ALA A 17 -38.85 -5.84 -6.83
C ALA A 17 -37.79 -4.78 -6.54
N VAL A 18 -37.02 -5.03 -5.48
CA VAL A 18 -35.75 -4.36 -5.21
C VAL A 18 -34.82 -4.75 -6.34
N GLY A 19 -34.88 -4.00 -7.44
CA GLY A 19 -33.98 -4.14 -8.57
C GLY A 19 -32.65 -3.51 -8.19
N GLU A 20 -31.69 -4.38 -7.90
CA GLU A 20 -30.26 -4.23 -8.17
C GLU A 20 -29.83 -2.81 -8.51
N SER A 21 -29.20 -2.14 -7.53
CA SER A 21 -28.52 -0.87 -7.74
C SER A 21 -27.28 -1.10 -8.59
N ALA A 22 -27.48 -1.35 -9.89
CA ALA A 22 -26.43 -1.37 -10.88
C ALA A 22 -25.85 0.06 -10.97
N LEU A 23 -24.66 0.24 -10.43
CA LEU A 23 -23.88 1.46 -10.62
C LEU A 23 -23.71 1.70 -12.14
N PRO A 24 -23.88 2.94 -12.62
CA PRO A 24 -23.80 3.24 -14.03
C PRO A 24 -22.41 2.90 -14.56
N SER A 25 -22.37 2.07 -15.62
CA SER A 25 -21.17 1.83 -16.43
C SER A 25 -20.53 3.19 -16.79
N ALA A 26 -19.19 3.28 -16.82
CA ALA A 26 -18.49 4.49 -17.27
C ALA A 26 -18.93 4.96 -18.67
N VAL A 27 -19.48 4.04 -19.48
CA VAL A 27 -20.10 4.33 -20.79
C VAL A 27 -21.43 5.08 -20.64
N ALA A 28 -22.20 4.83 -19.58
CA ALA A 28 -23.45 5.54 -19.27
C ALA A 28 -23.21 6.97 -18.73
N ALA A 29 -21.98 7.28 -18.29
CA ALA A 29 -21.59 8.60 -17.79
C ALA A 29 -21.00 9.54 -18.86
N GLY A 30 -20.86 9.09 -20.12
CA GLY A 30 -20.33 9.92 -21.21
C GLY A 30 -18.81 10.12 -21.19
N VAL A 31 -18.06 9.22 -20.55
CA VAL A 31 -16.59 9.28 -20.52
C VAL A 31 -16.03 8.95 -21.91
N ASP A 32 -15.14 9.81 -22.42
CA ASP A 32 -14.48 9.61 -23.72
C ASP A 32 -13.70 8.28 -23.72
N PRO A 33 -13.91 7.38 -24.71
CA PRO A 33 -13.14 6.14 -24.85
C PRO A 33 -11.62 6.33 -24.82
N ARG A 34 -11.11 7.48 -25.25
CA ARG A 34 -9.68 7.83 -25.20
C ARG A 34 -9.18 7.99 -23.77
N VAL A 35 -10.00 8.53 -22.87
CA VAL A 35 -9.67 8.66 -21.45
C VAL A 35 -9.57 7.27 -20.82
N ILE A 36 -10.50 6.37 -21.15
CA ILE A 36 -10.47 4.98 -20.66
C ILE A 36 -9.25 4.24 -21.22
N ALA A 37 -8.89 4.46 -22.49
CA ALA A 37 -7.70 3.86 -23.09
C ALA A 37 -6.41 4.35 -22.42
N ALA A 38 -6.28 5.66 -22.20
CA ALA A 38 -5.13 6.25 -21.51
C ALA A 38 -5.02 5.76 -20.06
N TRP A 39 -6.16 5.62 -19.36
CA TRP A 39 -6.24 5.01 -18.04
C TRP A 39 -5.71 3.57 -18.05
N CYS A 40 -6.21 2.71 -18.94
CA CYS A 40 -5.75 1.32 -19.03
C CYS A 40 -4.26 1.23 -19.41
N GLU A 41 -3.78 2.09 -20.31
CA GLU A 41 -2.37 2.14 -20.71
C GLU A 41 -1.46 2.52 -19.53
N TRP A 42 -1.87 3.49 -18.71
CA TRP A 42 -1.13 3.86 -17.51
C TRP A 42 -1.12 2.73 -16.47
N LEU A 43 -2.26 2.06 -16.25
CA LEU A 43 -2.34 0.91 -15.34
C LEU A 43 -1.48 -0.27 -15.81
N ASP A 44 -1.42 -0.52 -17.13
CA ASP A 44 -0.54 -1.55 -17.69
C ASP A 44 0.95 -1.19 -17.46
N ALA A 45 1.32 0.09 -17.48
CA ALA A 45 2.69 0.52 -17.23
C ALA A 45 3.18 0.22 -15.79
N MET A 46 2.27 0.18 -14.81
CA MET A 46 2.60 -0.05 -13.38
C MET A 46 3.27 -1.41 -13.11
N ALA A 47 3.19 -2.37 -14.04
CA ALA A 47 3.86 -3.65 -13.95
C ALA A 47 5.37 -3.59 -14.25
N THR A 48 5.84 -2.56 -14.96
CA THR A 48 7.23 -2.52 -15.46
C THR A 48 7.93 -1.18 -15.20
N ASP A 49 7.18 -0.12 -14.94
CA ASP A 49 7.68 1.22 -14.70
C ASP A 49 7.42 1.66 -13.24
N ALA A 50 8.49 1.81 -12.46
CA ALA A 50 8.41 2.27 -11.08
C ALA A 50 7.90 3.71 -10.97
N GLU A 51 8.20 4.58 -11.94
CA GLU A 51 7.73 5.96 -11.91
C GLU A 51 6.21 6.00 -12.14
N ALA A 52 5.69 5.18 -13.06
CA ALA A 52 4.26 5.04 -13.26
C ALA A 52 3.54 4.52 -12.01
N ALA A 53 4.10 3.49 -11.36
CA ALA A 53 3.58 2.92 -10.13
C ALA A 53 3.64 3.91 -8.95
N LEU A 54 4.77 4.62 -8.79
CA LEU A 54 4.93 5.65 -7.76
C LEU A 54 3.97 6.82 -8.00
N ALA A 55 3.80 7.27 -9.24
CA ALA A 55 2.83 8.31 -9.59
C ALA A 55 1.40 7.88 -9.20
N ALA A 56 1.04 6.62 -9.44
CA ALA A 56 -0.26 6.08 -9.06
C ALA A 56 -0.45 6.08 -7.54
N ALA A 57 0.55 5.59 -6.79
CA ALA A 57 0.54 5.59 -5.34
C ALA A 57 0.41 7.01 -4.77
N MET A 58 1.18 7.98 -5.29
CA MET A 58 1.13 9.36 -4.83
C MET A 58 -0.19 10.04 -5.18
N ALA A 59 -0.72 9.82 -6.39
CA ALA A 59 -2.03 10.31 -6.80
C ALA A 59 -3.11 9.78 -5.86
N TYR A 60 -3.15 8.46 -5.63
CA TYR A 60 -4.07 7.82 -4.69
C TYR A 60 -3.92 8.34 -3.26
N LYS A 61 -2.68 8.49 -2.76
CA LYS A 61 -2.42 9.02 -1.40
C LYS A 61 -2.98 10.44 -1.23
N SER A 62 -2.97 11.26 -2.28
CA SER A 62 -3.49 12.63 -2.24
C SER A 62 -5.02 12.73 -2.18
N LEU A 63 -5.74 11.64 -2.50
CA LEU A 63 -7.20 11.59 -2.49
C LEU A 63 -7.76 11.51 -1.06
N ASP A 64 -8.94 12.11 -0.87
CA ASP A 64 -9.76 11.88 0.32
C ASP A 64 -10.38 10.47 0.34
N ALA A 65 -11.01 10.11 1.46
CA ALA A 65 -11.55 8.77 1.66
C ALA A 65 -12.58 8.38 0.58
N ASN A 66 -13.48 9.28 0.20
CA ASN A 66 -14.52 8.99 -0.78
C ASN A 66 -13.94 8.82 -2.19
N ALA A 67 -12.99 9.68 -2.57
CA ALA A 67 -12.31 9.57 -3.86
C ALA A 67 -11.46 8.31 -3.96
N ARG A 68 -10.83 7.84 -2.87
CA ARG A 68 -10.15 6.54 -2.84
C ARG A 68 -11.12 5.37 -3.06
N ASP A 69 -12.29 5.40 -2.42
CA ASP A 69 -13.29 4.34 -2.61
C ASP A 69 -13.85 4.31 -4.04
N LEU A 70 -14.00 5.48 -4.67
CA LEU A 70 -14.37 5.59 -6.09
C LEU A 70 -13.25 5.05 -7.00
N TRP A 71 -11.99 5.37 -6.70
CA TRP A 71 -10.83 4.84 -7.44
C TRP A 71 -10.80 3.31 -7.40
N LEU A 72 -10.95 2.71 -6.20
CA LEU A 72 -10.97 1.26 -6.04
C LEU A 72 -12.14 0.60 -6.80
N SER A 73 -13.32 1.24 -6.77
CA SER A 73 -14.49 0.77 -7.52
C SER A 73 -14.28 0.85 -9.05
N ALA A 74 -13.62 1.90 -9.53
CA ALA A 74 -13.26 2.04 -10.95
C ALA A 74 -12.26 0.96 -11.38
N LEU A 75 -11.24 0.69 -10.56
CA LEU A 75 -10.28 -0.39 -10.80
C LEU A 75 -10.94 -1.77 -10.85
N GLU A 76 -11.87 -2.05 -9.92
CA GLU A 76 -12.63 -3.30 -9.94
C GLU A 76 -13.45 -3.44 -11.23
N HIS A 77 -14.10 -2.36 -11.66
CA HIS A 77 -14.89 -2.33 -12.91
C HIS A 77 -14.02 -2.56 -14.16
N ASP A 78 -12.87 -1.92 -14.22
CA ASP A 78 -11.98 -1.97 -15.39
C ASP A 78 -11.01 -3.17 -15.36
N SER A 79 -11.01 -3.97 -14.28
CA SER A 79 -10.03 -5.03 -14.06
C SER A 79 -9.93 -6.06 -15.20
N GLU A 80 -11.06 -6.39 -15.85
CA GLU A 80 -11.12 -7.34 -16.98
C GLU A 80 -10.45 -6.80 -18.26
N ARG A 81 -10.25 -5.48 -18.35
CA ARG A 81 -9.62 -4.82 -19.50
C ARG A 81 -8.09 -4.78 -19.40
N LEU A 82 -7.56 -4.98 -18.21
CA LEU A 82 -6.13 -4.87 -17.92
C LEU A 82 -5.41 -6.14 -18.37
N ARG A 83 -4.20 -5.96 -18.88
CA ARG A 83 -3.36 -7.08 -19.35
C ARG A 83 -2.32 -7.48 -18.31
N VAL A 84 -2.24 -6.73 -17.22
CA VAL A 84 -1.28 -6.92 -16.15
C VAL A 84 -1.87 -7.72 -14.98
N PRO A 85 -1.02 -8.40 -14.20
CA PRO A 85 -1.46 -9.05 -12.96
C PRO A 85 -2.11 -8.05 -12.00
N ARG A 86 -3.15 -8.49 -11.26
CA ARG A 86 -3.83 -7.63 -10.27
C ARG A 86 -2.86 -7.02 -9.27
N ILE A 87 -1.83 -7.77 -8.84
CA ILE A 87 -0.82 -7.24 -7.92
C ILE A 87 -0.13 -5.98 -8.46
N ALA A 88 0.11 -5.88 -9.77
CA ALA A 88 0.78 -4.72 -10.35
C ALA A 88 0.02 -3.40 -10.15
N VAL A 89 -1.31 -3.50 -10.07
CA VAL A 89 -2.21 -2.35 -9.99
C VAL A 89 -2.56 -2.02 -8.54
N TYR A 90 -2.73 -3.04 -7.71
CA TYR A 90 -3.17 -2.88 -6.32
C TYR A 90 -2.02 -2.71 -5.32
N ALA A 91 -0.85 -3.31 -5.55
CA ALA A 91 0.28 -3.20 -4.61
C ALA A 91 0.77 -1.76 -4.42
N PRO A 92 0.84 -0.91 -5.45
CA PRO A 92 1.18 0.50 -5.27
C PRO A 92 0.21 1.26 -4.35
N LEU A 93 -1.08 0.94 -4.41
CA LEU A 93 -2.09 1.54 -3.54
C LEU A 93 -1.96 1.02 -2.11
N LEU A 94 -1.67 -0.28 -1.94
CA LEU A 94 -1.46 -0.90 -0.65
C LEU A 94 -0.25 -0.31 0.09
N ALA A 95 0.80 0.06 -0.64
CA ALA A 95 2.04 0.62 -0.08
C ALA A 95 1.85 1.99 0.61
N VAL A 96 0.74 2.68 0.33
CA VAL A 96 0.45 4.02 0.87
C VAL A 96 -0.88 4.11 1.63
N GLU A 97 -1.69 3.04 1.64
CA GLU A 97 -2.95 3.00 2.37
C GLU A 97 -2.72 2.64 3.84
N SER A 98 -3.22 3.48 4.74
CA SER A 98 -3.11 3.32 6.19
C SER A 98 -4.41 2.82 6.83
N GLU A 99 -5.56 2.99 6.18
CA GLU A 99 -6.86 2.61 6.75
C GLU A 99 -7.07 1.09 6.64
N PRO A 100 -7.31 0.38 7.77
CA PRO A 100 -7.34 -1.08 7.78
C PRO A 100 -8.38 -1.72 6.86
N ALA A 101 -9.58 -1.17 6.74
CA ALA A 101 -10.63 -1.75 5.91
C ALA A 101 -10.31 -1.66 4.41
N ARG A 102 -9.77 -0.52 3.95
CA ARG A 102 -9.29 -0.35 2.57
C ARG A 102 -8.06 -1.22 2.30
N ARG A 103 -7.12 -1.32 3.24
CA ARG A 103 -5.99 -2.27 3.11
C ARG A 103 -6.49 -3.70 2.91
N ALA A 104 -7.48 -4.13 3.70
CA ALA A 104 -8.09 -5.45 3.57
C ALA A 104 -8.80 -5.64 2.21
N ARG A 105 -9.53 -4.63 1.73
CA ARG A 105 -10.16 -4.65 0.40
C ARG A 105 -9.12 -4.80 -0.72
N ILE A 106 -8.04 -4.02 -0.66
CA ILE A 106 -6.96 -4.05 -1.66
C ILE A 106 -6.24 -5.42 -1.62
N ALA A 107 -5.92 -5.94 -0.42
CA ALA A 107 -5.31 -7.25 -0.25
C ALA A 107 -6.21 -8.38 -0.81
N ALA A 108 -7.52 -8.33 -0.55
CA ALA A 108 -8.48 -9.29 -1.09
C ALA A 108 -8.56 -9.23 -2.63
N ALA A 109 -8.41 -8.04 -3.23
CA ALA A 109 -8.36 -7.90 -4.69
C ALA A 109 -7.08 -8.48 -5.31
N ILE A 110 -5.96 -8.46 -4.58
CA ILE A 110 -4.70 -9.10 -5.02
C ILE A 110 -4.82 -10.62 -4.97
N GLY A 111 -5.49 -11.17 -3.96
CA GLY A 111 -5.50 -12.61 -3.69
C GLY A 111 -4.34 -13.02 -2.79
N SER A 112 -3.66 -14.13 -3.10
CA SER A 112 -2.50 -14.57 -2.31
C SER A 112 -1.29 -13.66 -2.57
N LEU A 113 -0.94 -12.81 -1.60
CA LEU A 113 0.26 -11.96 -1.65
C LEU A 113 1.54 -12.81 -1.81
N GLU A 114 1.58 -14.00 -1.19
CA GLU A 114 2.73 -14.91 -1.25
C GLU A 114 2.97 -15.49 -2.65
N GLU A 115 1.92 -15.66 -3.46
CA GLU A 115 2.04 -16.15 -4.85
C GLU A 115 2.38 -15.03 -5.84
N ALA A 116 2.16 -13.77 -5.45
CA ALA A 116 2.22 -12.61 -6.33
C ALA A 116 3.55 -11.82 -6.22
N VAL A 117 4.32 -12.04 -5.16
CA VAL A 117 5.73 -11.60 -5.08
C VAL A 117 6.58 -12.64 -5.80
N THR A 118 7.40 -12.21 -6.77
CA THR A 118 8.36 -13.11 -7.43
C THR A 118 9.28 -13.71 -6.36
N PRO A 119 9.32 -15.04 -6.17
CA PRO A 119 10.25 -15.67 -5.24
C PRO A 119 11.68 -15.40 -5.72
N GLY A 120 12.47 -14.62 -4.98
CA GLY A 120 13.88 -14.44 -5.36
C GLY A 120 14.65 -13.31 -4.71
N THR A 121 14.01 -12.20 -4.32
CA THR A 121 14.73 -11.11 -3.64
C THR A 121 14.51 -11.23 -2.13
N PRO A 122 15.52 -11.61 -1.33
CA PRO A 122 15.38 -11.58 0.12
C PRO A 122 15.34 -10.13 0.62
N MET A 123 14.63 -9.88 1.73
CA MET A 123 14.75 -8.62 2.45
C MET A 123 16.21 -8.37 2.82
N ARG A 124 16.70 -7.15 2.57
CA ARG A 124 18.09 -6.76 2.84
C ARG A 124 18.15 -5.67 3.88
N ALA A 125 19.11 -5.81 4.79
CA ALA A 125 19.45 -4.80 5.76
C ALA A 125 20.85 -4.26 5.45
N LEU A 126 20.99 -2.95 5.46
CA LEU A 126 22.25 -2.25 5.33
C LEU A 126 22.43 -1.31 6.51
N SER A 127 23.67 -1.12 6.94
CA SER A 127 24.01 -0.13 7.95
C SER A 127 25.32 0.57 7.63
N GLY A 128 25.47 1.77 8.16
CA GLY A 128 26.69 2.56 8.03
C GLY A 128 26.88 3.45 9.24
N VAL A 129 28.13 3.79 9.54
CA VAL A 129 28.48 4.67 10.67
C VAL A 129 29.25 5.86 10.14
N SER A 130 28.75 7.05 10.43
CA SER A 130 29.41 8.32 10.12
C SER A 130 30.53 8.62 11.14
N SER A 131 31.49 9.45 10.77
CA SER A 131 32.60 9.87 11.62
C SER A 131 32.17 10.64 12.88
N ASP A 132 30.98 11.24 12.86
CA ASP A 132 30.38 11.95 14.01
C ASP A 132 29.64 11.01 14.98
N GLY A 133 29.64 9.69 14.73
CA GLY A 133 28.94 8.68 15.52
C GLY A 133 27.45 8.52 15.18
N SER A 134 26.93 9.29 14.22
CA SER A 134 25.60 9.08 13.66
C SER A 134 25.57 7.79 12.85
N ARG A 135 24.45 7.05 12.89
CA ARG A 135 24.26 5.80 12.17
C ARG A 135 23.21 5.96 11.09
N ILE A 136 23.42 5.24 10.00
CA ILE A 136 22.43 5.06 8.94
C ILE A 136 22.02 3.59 8.93
N ALA A 137 20.72 3.34 8.87
CA ALA A 137 20.16 2.02 8.61
C ALA A 137 19.26 2.09 7.38
N THR A 138 19.30 1.05 6.55
CA THR A 138 18.43 0.92 5.39
C THR A 138 17.88 -0.50 5.33
N ILE A 139 16.55 -0.62 5.22
CA ILE A 139 15.86 -1.88 4.98
C ILE A 139 15.27 -1.81 3.58
N VAL A 140 15.61 -2.79 2.74
CA VAL A 140 15.06 -2.99 1.40
C VAL A 140 14.18 -4.22 1.45
N SER A 141 12.86 -4.04 1.34
CA SER A 141 11.89 -5.13 1.35
C SER A 141 11.31 -5.32 -0.05
N PRO A 142 11.20 -6.56 -0.55
CA PRO A 142 10.39 -6.86 -1.73
C PRO A 142 8.96 -6.33 -1.56
N LEU A 143 8.38 -5.81 -2.64
CA LEU A 143 6.99 -5.35 -2.66
C LEU A 143 6.16 -6.18 -3.65
N TYR A 144 6.47 -6.12 -4.94
CA TYR A 144 5.84 -6.92 -6.00
C TYR A 144 6.71 -6.88 -7.27
N LEU A 145 6.63 -7.92 -8.12
CA LEU A 145 7.45 -8.02 -9.34
C LEU A 145 8.93 -7.71 -9.04
N ASP A 146 9.52 -6.73 -9.73
CA ASP A 146 10.88 -6.25 -9.53
C ASP A 146 10.95 -4.97 -8.68
N PHE A 147 9.87 -4.60 -8.00
CA PHE A 147 9.80 -3.43 -7.14
C PHE A 147 10.03 -3.77 -5.67
N VAL A 148 10.70 -2.85 -4.99
CA VAL A 148 11.00 -2.90 -3.57
C VAL A 148 10.52 -1.62 -2.90
N GLN A 149 10.29 -1.69 -1.60
CA GLN A 149 10.15 -0.53 -0.73
C GLN A 149 11.44 -0.35 0.08
N VAL A 150 11.84 0.90 0.31
CA VAL A 150 13.07 1.25 1.02
C VAL A 150 12.75 2.12 2.22
N LEU A 151 13.06 1.63 3.41
CA LEU A 151 13.11 2.43 4.63
C LEU A 151 14.56 2.81 4.90
N ALA A 152 14.89 4.08 4.83
CA ALA A 152 16.19 4.61 5.23
C ALA A 152 16.03 5.52 6.44
N CYS A 153 16.92 5.42 7.41
CA CYS A 153 16.89 6.29 8.57
C CYS A 153 18.29 6.66 9.04
N GLY A 154 18.42 7.90 9.50
CA GLY A 154 19.58 8.39 10.22
C GLY A 154 19.21 8.57 11.67
N TYR A 155 20.06 8.07 12.57
CA TYR A 155 19.79 8.11 13.99
C TYR A 155 21.07 8.17 14.82
N ARG A 156 20.92 8.62 16.06
CA ARG A 156 21.94 8.47 17.10
C ARG A 156 21.46 7.50 18.17
N PRO A 157 22.23 6.45 18.48
CA PRO A 157 21.89 5.51 19.55
C PRO A 157 21.59 6.25 20.86
N GLY A 158 20.50 5.87 21.53
CA GLY A 158 20.08 6.47 22.81
C GLY A 158 19.41 7.86 22.71
N VAL A 159 19.48 8.52 21.55
CA VAL A 159 18.78 9.80 21.32
C VAL A 159 17.50 9.56 20.52
N GLY A 160 17.59 8.85 19.40
CA GLY A 160 16.49 8.57 18.48
C GLY A 160 16.81 8.98 17.04
N PHE A 161 15.79 8.97 16.18
CA PHE A 161 15.92 9.37 14.77
C PHE A 161 16.23 10.87 14.59
N ASP A 162 17.13 11.16 13.66
CA ASP A 162 17.35 12.50 13.09
C ASP A 162 16.50 12.68 11.83
N TRP A 163 16.36 11.62 11.02
CA TRP A 163 15.46 11.58 9.86
C TRP A 163 15.02 10.14 9.56
N VAL A 164 13.85 10.01 8.96
CA VAL A 164 13.32 8.75 8.43
C VAL A 164 12.73 9.03 7.06
N ARG A 165 13.15 8.26 6.06
CA ARG A 165 12.64 8.32 4.69
C ARG A 165 12.08 6.96 4.31
N HIS A 166 10.87 6.95 3.78
CA HIS A 166 10.24 5.78 3.19
C HIS A 166 10.01 6.05 1.71
N ASP A 167 10.68 5.28 0.87
CA ASP A 167 10.48 5.26 -0.58
C ASP A 167 9.61 4.03 -0.89
N PRO A 168 8.29 4.18 -1.11
CA PRO A 168 7.35 3.06 -1.11
C PRO A 168 7.48 2.16 -2.33
N ILE A 169 7.97 2.68 -3.45
CA ILE A 169 8.13 1.95 -4.71
C ILE A 169 9.42 2.39 -5.37
N VAL A 170 10.35 1.46 -5.53
CA VAL A 170 11.65 1.66 -6.17
C VAL A 170 11.94 0.43 -7.03
N GLN A 171 12.54 0.62 -8.22
CA GLN A 171 13.09 -0.51 -8.97
C GLN A 171 14.16 -1.22 -8.14
N SER A 172 14.13 -2.56 -8.05
CA SER A 172 15.11 -3.35 -7.28
C SER A 172 16.55 -3.05 -7.70
N GLU A 173 16.78 -2.76 -8.98
CA GLU A 173 18.10 -2.43 -9.50
C GLU A 173 18.65 -1.10 -8.99
N ALA A 174 17.78 -0.12 -8.74
CA ALA A 174 18.09 1.22 -8.23
C ALA A 174 18.11 1.29 -6.69
N ALA A 175 17.69 0.22 -6.01
CA ALA A 175 17.69 0.17 -4.55
C ALA A 175 19.12 0.09 -3.98
N PRO A 176 19.37 0.66 -2.79
CA PRO A 176 20.69 0.65 -2.17
C PRO A 176 21.29 -0.76 -2.02
N ARG A 177 22.62 -0.85 -2.19
CA ARG A 177 23.43 -2.06 -2.12
C ARG A 177 24.62 -1.88 -1.17
N PRO A 178 25.21 -2.98 -0.65
CA PRO A 178 26.47 -2.89 0.07
C PRO A 178 27.55 -2.22 -0.79
N GLY A 179 28.23 -1.25 -0.21
CA GLY A 179 29.25 -0.44 -0.87
C GLY A 179 28.76 0.91 -1.37
N ASP A 180 27.45 1.11 -1.52
CA ASP A 180 26.87 2.41 -1.88
C ASP A 180 27.05 3.42 -0.75
N GLU A 181 27.01 4.71 -1.10
CA GLU A 181 27.09 5.80 -0.14
C GLU A 181 25.74 6.49 0.01
N LEU A 182 25.32 6.70 1.26
CA LEU A 182 24.14 7.50 1.59
C LEU A 182 24.56 8.62 2.54
N PHE A 183 24.31 9.88 2.15
CA PHE A 183 24.77 11.06 2.90
C PHE A 183 26.27 11.03 3.26
N GLY A 184 27.11 10.49 2.36
CA GLY A 184 28.56 10.36 2.57
C GLY A 184 28.98 9.23 3.51
N VAL A 185 28.04 8.37 3.93
CA VAL A 185 28.31 7.18 4.74
C VAL A 185 28.22 5.95 3.86
N ARG A 186 29.28 5.15 3.85
CA ARG A 186 29.31 3.87 3.13
C ARG A 186 28.43 2.84 3.84
N LEU A 187 27.57 2.19 3.07
CA LEU A 187 26.67 1.16 3.56
C LEU A 187 27.33 -0.22 3.48
N GLU A 188 27.17 -1.01 4.53
CA GLU A 188 27.62 -2.40 4.62
C GLU A 188 26.41 -3.32 4.81
N GLY A 189 26.56 -4.59 4.42
CA GLY A 189 25.54 -5.60 4.68
C GLY A 189 25.38 -5.84 6.18
N ALA A 190 24.16 -5.72 6.69
CA ALA A 190 23.83 -5.93 8.09
C ALA A 190 22.93 -7.16 8.28
N GLY A 191 23.00 -7.77 9.46
CA GLY A 191 22.03 -8.80 9.86
C GLY A 191 20.67 -8.16 10.11
N LEU A 192 19.64 -8.61 9.38
CA LEU A 192 18.29 -8.03 9.45
C LEU A 192 17.73 -7.99 10.87
N SER A 193 17.75 -9.12 11.59
CA SER A 193 17.25 -9.19 12.97
C SER A 193 17.99 -8.23 13.91
N LEU A 194 19.32 -8.13 13.79
CA LEU A 194 20.11 -7.19 14.60
C LEU A 194 19.76 -5.73 14.31
N LEU A 195 19.52 -5.39 13.03
CA LEU A 195 19.14 -4.05 12.64
C LEU A 195 17.72 -3.71 13.13
N VAL A 196 16.78 -4.65 13.04
CA VAL A 196 15.40 -4.47 13.54
C VAL A 196 15.41 -4.25 15.06
N ASP A 197 16.16 -5.06 15.81
CA ASP A 197 16.30 -4.92 17.26
C ASP A 197 16.91 -3.55 17.64
N GLU A 198 17.95 -3.13 16.92
CA GLU A 198 18.56 -1.81 17.11
C GLU A 198 17.56 -0.69 16.83
N LEU A 199 16.82 -0.77 15.72
CA LEU A 199 15.81 0.23 15.37
C LEU A 199 14.64 0.27 16.37
N ALA A 200 14.23 -0.86 16.94
CA ALA A 200 13.23 -0.90 17.99
C ALA A 200 13.70 -0.14 19.25
N LEU A 201 14.98 -0.27 19.63
CA LEU A 201 15.57 0.52 20.72
C LEU A 201 15.63 2.01 20.39
N VAL A 202 15.92 2.37 19.14
CA VAL A 202 15.94 3.77 18.67
C VAL A 202 14.52 4.36 18.68
N VAL A 203 13.50 3.60 18.26
CA VAL A 203 12.08 3.97 18.38
C VAL A 203 11.73 4.27 19.84
N LEU A 204 12.14 3.41 20.77
CA LEU A 204 11.91 3.63 22.20
C LEU A 204 12.61 4.89 22.72
N ALA A 205 13.87 5.10 22.36
CA ALA A 205 14.62 6.30 22.73
C ALA A 205 13.98 7.58 22.16
N HIS A 206 13.54 7.54 20.90
CA HIS A 206 12.86 8.66 20.25
C HIS A 206 11.54 9.00 20.96
N ARG A 207 10.70 8.00 21.28
CA ARG A 207 9.46 8.21 22.04
C ARG A 207 9.72 8.80 23.43
N ARG A 208 10.76 8.34 24.14
CA ARG A 208 11.16 8.87 25.46
C ARG A 208 11.62 10.33 25.40
N SER A 209 12.16 10.77 24.26
CA SER A 209 12.57 12.17 24.07
C SER A 209 11.40 13.14 23.86
N GLY A 210 10.16 12.66 23.77
CA GLY A 210 8.97 13.48 23.57
C GLY A 210 8.86 14.11 22.17
N ARG A 211 9.67 13.64 21.23
CA ARG A 211 9.66 14.10 19.83
C ARG A 211 8.52 13.46 19.05
N GLU A 212 8.07 14.17 18.02
CA GLU A 212 7.01 13.71 17.12
C GLU A 212 7.42 12.43 16.38
N TYR A 213 6.55 11.43 16.38
CA TYR A 213 6.83 10.14 15.77
C TYR A 213 6.82 10.24 14.24
N PRO A 214 7.90 9.86 13.54
CA PRO A 214 7.93 9.92 12.08
C PRO A 214 6.83 9.05 11.44
N GLU A 215 5.95 9.65 10.64
CA GLU A 215 4.83 8.96 9.96
C GLU A 215 5.31 7.75 9.14
N ALA A 216 6.48 7.86 8.52
CA ALA A 216 7.11 6.79 7.74
C ALA A 216 7.30 5.48 8.53
N LEU A 217 7.48 5.54 9.85
CA LEU A 217 7.62 4.35 10.69
C LEU A 217 6.29 3.63 10.95
N LEU A 218 5.14 4.27 10.72
CA LEU A 218 3.83 3.64 10.87
C LEU A 218 3.61 2.54 9.82
N MET A 219 4.21 2.67 8.64
CA MET A 219 4.12 1.67 7.56
C MET A 219 4.95 0.41 7.82
N PHE A 220 5.86 0.49 8.78
CA PHE A 220 6.71 -0.62 9.22
C PHE A 220 6.45 -0.99 10.67
N ALA A 221 5.32 -0.57 11.26
CA ALA A 221 5.01 -0.86 12.66
C ALA A 221 5.09 -2.35 12.95
N ASP A 222 4.56 -3.18 12.05
CA ASP A 222 4.59 -4.65 12.14
C ASP A 222 6.02 -5.22 12.22
N LEU A 223 7.04 -4.55 11.66
CA LEU A 223 8.44 -4.99 11.77
C LEU A 223 9.03 -4.75 13.16
N PHE A 224 8.47 -3.82 13.94
CA PHE A 224 8.98 -3.42 15.24
C PHE A 224 8.12 -3.92 16.41
N GLU A 225 6.94 -4.48 16.11
CA GLU A 225 6.16 -5.18 17.11
C GLU A 225 6.86 -6.50 17.47
N PRO A 226 7.03 -6.82 18.76
CA PRO A 226 7.56 -8.11 19.14
C PRO A 226 6.60 -9.19 18.63
N GLU A 227 7.12 -10.16 17.87
CA GLU A 227 6.41 -11.40 17.59
C GLU A 227 6.11 -12.11 18.92
N TYR A 228 4.98 -11.79 19.53
CA TYR A 228 4.41 -12.64 20.56
C TYR A 228 3.95 -13.89 19.83
N SER A 229 4.84 -14.87 19.70
CA SER A 229 4.49 -16.23 19.32
C SER A 229 3.44 -16.72 20.31
N VAL A 230 2.16 -16.60 19.96
CA VAL A 230 1.10 -17.36 20.61
C VAL A 230 1.33 -18.80 20.18
N GLY A 231 2.17 -19.50 20.95
CA GLY A 231 2.32 -20.94 20.82
C GLY A 231 0.93 -21.58 20.91
N PRO A 232 0.67 -22.67 20.16
CA PRO A 232 -0.63 -23.31 20.15
C PRO A 232 -1.03 -23.65 21.58
N ALA A 233 -2.20 -23.16 21.99
CA ALA A 233 -2.80 -23.50 23.28
C ALA A 233 -2.83 -25.03 23.38
N ALA A 234 -2.15 -25.56 24.41
CA ALA A 234 -2.16 -26.98 24.68
C ALA A 234 -3.61 -27.44 24.87
N PRO A 235 -4.02 -28.56 24.27
CA PRO A 235 -5.37 -29.08 24.46
C PRO A 235 -5.54 -29.50 25.91
N SER A 236 -6.51 -28.88 26.59
CA SER A 236 -6.97 -29.29 27.91
C SER A 236 -7.43 -30.76 27.84
N SER A 237 -6.76 -31.62 28.61
CA SER A 237 -7.25 -32.98 28.92
C SER A 237 -8.23 -32.95 30.08
#